data_AF-A0A847X2J9-F1
#
_entry.id   AF-A0A847X2J9-F1
#
_cell.length_a   1.000
_cell.length_b   1.000
_cell.length_c   1.000
_cell.angle_alpha   90.00
_cell.angle_beta   90.00
_cell.angle_gamma   90.00
#
_symmetry.space_group_name_H-M   'P 1'
#
loop_
_entity.id
_entity.type
_entity.pdbx_description
1 polymer ?
#
loop_
_entity_poly.entity_id
_entity_poly.type
_entity_poly.pdbx_seq_one_letter_code
_entity_poly.pdbx_strand_id
1 'polypeptide(L)'
;LIRALGFMFLLAFGLTSFGIVIANYVRGFEGFGVFSNAVILPLYFTASSVFPLDPALTRSQTMVLYPEWLVILVEYNPITYAVDAMRGILIGFNQFDPALGFQVVGGMSVLLFAWAMWEFRKN
;
A
#
# COMPACT_ATOMS: atom_id res chain seq x y z
N LEU A 1 9.81 -11.35 14.53
CA LEU A 1 8.34 -11.51 14.73
C LEU A 1 7.65 -10.26 15.29
N ILE A 2 8.02 -9.74 16.46
CA ILE A 2 7.35 -8.57 17.07
C ILE A 2 7.35 -7.35 16.15
N ARG A 3 8.49 -7.05 15.49
CA ARG A 3 8.59 -5.97 14.50
C ARG A 3 7.63 -6.15 13.32
N ALA A 4 7.47 -7.38 12.85
CA ALA A 4 6.54 -7.72 11.76
C ALA A 4 5.09 -7.48 12.19
N LEU A 5 4.72 -7.92 13.39
CA LEU A 5 3.37 -7.69 13.93
C LEU A 5 3.09 -6.20 14.14
N GLY A 6 4.04 -5.44 14.67
CA GLY A 6 3.90 -3.99 14.82
C GLY A 6 3.74 -3.27 13.48
N PHE A 7 4.49 -3.69 12.46
CA PHE A 7 4.37 -3.14 11.11
C PHE A 7 3.04 -3.51 10.44
N MET A 8 2.60 -4.76 10.56
CA MET A 8 1.29 -5.21 10.07
C MET A 8 0.15 -4.48 10.76
N PHE A 9 0.27 -4.23 12.07
CA PHE A 9 -0.70 -3.42 12.80
C PHE A 9 -0.79 -2.00 12.23
N LEU A 10 0.36 -1.34 12.00
CA LEU A 10 0.39 -0.01 11.41
C LEU A 10 -0.25 0.03 10.03
N LEU A 11 0.08 -0.94 9.16
CA LEU A 11 -0.54 -1.07 7.84
C LEU A 11 -2.06 -1.28 7.93
N ALA A 12 -2.51 -2.20 8.79
CA ALA A 12 -3.93 -2.48 9.00
C ALA A 12 -4.69 -1.26 9.55
N PHE A 13 -4.07 -0.51 10.45
CA PHE A 13 -4.60 0.73 11.00
C PHE A 13 -4.78 1.80 9.91
N GLY A 14 -3.78 2.02 9.06
CA GLY A 14 -3.86 2.94 7.93
C GLY A 14 -4.97 2.55 6.94
N LEU A 15 -4.99 1.28 6.53
CA LEU A 15 -6.01 0.77 5.59
C LEU A 15 -7.43 0.83 6.17
N THR A 16 -7.59 0.58 7.48
CA THR A 16 -8.87 0.71 8.15
C THR A 16 -9.33 2.17 8.19
N SER A 17 -8.42 3.12 8.46
CA SER A 17 -8.71 4.55 8.41
C SER A 17 -9.21 4.97 7.02
N PHE A 18 -8.57 4.47 5.96
CA PHE A 18 -9.05 4.68 4.59
C PHE A 18 -10.42 4.08 4.32
N GLY A 19 -10.67 2.85 4.79
CA GLY A 19 -11.98 2.21 4.68
C GLY A 19 -13.09 3.03 5.35
N ILE A 20 -12.79 3.67 6.49
CA ILE A 20 -13.72 4.57 7.18
C ILE A 20 -13.98 5.85 6.37
N VAL A 21 -12.93 6.46 5.79
CA VAL A 21 -13.11 7.63 4.90
C VAL A 21 -14.06 7.27 3.77
N ILE A 22 -13.83 6.13 3.10
CA ILE A 22 -14.68 5.65 2.00
C ILE A 22 -16.11 5.43 2.46
N ALA A 23 -16.31 4.81 3.63
CA ALA A 23 -17.63 4.49 4.16
C ALA A 23 -18.52 5.74 4.29
N ASN A 24 -17.95 6.93 4.54
CA ASN A 24 -18.70 8.18 4.59
C ASN A 24 -19.26 8.62 3.22
N TYR A 25 -18.69 8.17 2.10
CA TYR A 25 -19.12 8.54 0.75
C TYR A 25 -20.03 7.50 0.09
N VAL A 26 -20.07 6.27 0.60
CA VAL A 26 -20.83 5.18 0.00
C VAL A 26 -22.28 5.20 0.49
N ARG A 27 -23.22 5.39 -0.43
CA ARG A 27 -24.67 5.33 -0.16
C ARG A 27 -25.18 3.89 -0.23
N GLY A 28 -25.15 3.18 0.90
CA GLY A 28 -25.74 1.85 1.06
C GLY A 28 -24.72 0.69 1.04
N PHE A 29 -25.08 -0.41 1.70
CA PHE A 29 -24.18 -1.54 1.95
C PHE A 29 -23.73 -2.29 0.68
N GLU A 30 -24.55 -2.33 -0.38
CA GLU A 30 -24.17 -2.95 -1.66
C GLU A 30 -23.00 -2.24 -2.35
N GLY A 31 -22.92 -0.91 -2.23
CA GLY A 31 -21.85 -0.12 -2.83
C GLY A 31 -20.49 -0.29 -2.14
N PHE A 32 -20.48 -0.63 -0.84
CA PHE A 32 -19.24 -0.68 -0.06
C PHE A 32 -18.38 -1.88 -0.47
N GLY A 33 -19.00 -3.05 -0.62
CA GLY A 33 -18.29 -4.26 -1.04
C GLY A 33 -17.72 -4.14 -2.46
N VAL A 34 -18.48 -3.55 -3.39
CA VAL A 34 -18.04 -3.32 -4.77
C VAL A 34 -16.89 -2.31 -4.81
N PHE A 35 -17.02 -1.19 -4.09
CA PHE A 35 -15.97 -0.18 -4.00
C PHE A 35 -14.68 -0.75 -3.37
N SER A 36 -14.83 -1.48 -2.27
CA SER A 36 -13.72 -2.11 -1.57
C SER A 36 -12.95 -3.08 -2.50
N ASN A 37 -13.66 -3.94 -3.23
CA ASN A 37 -13.01 -4.83 -4.21
C ASN A 37 -12.38 -4.07 -5.39
N ALA A 38 -13.04 -3.03 -5.89
CA ALA A 38 -12.52 -2.21 -6.98
C ALA A 38 -11.22 -1.47 -6.61
N VAL A 39 -10.95 -1.26 -5.32
CA VAL A 39 -9.69 -0.66 -4.84
C VAL A 39 -8.68 -1.71 -4.41
N ILE A 40 -9.11 -2.75 -3.70
CA ILE A 40 -8.23 -3.82 -3.21
C ILE A 40 -7.63 -4.61 -4.37
N LEU A 41 -8.41 -4.96 -5.39
CA LEU A 41 -7.91 -5.78 -6.50
C LEU A 41 -6.80 -5.08 -7.29
N PRO A 42 -6.93 -3.80 -7.73
CA PRO A 42 -5.84 -3.08 -8.36
C PRO A 42 -4.62 -2.91 -7.45
N LEU A 43 -4.81 -2.61 -6.16
CA LEU A 43 -3.70 -2.46 -5.22
C LEU A 43 -2.95 -3.78 -5.00
N TYR A 44 -3.67 -4.90 -4.95
CA TYR A 44 -3.06 -6.22 -4.84
C TYR A 44 -2.32 -6.60 -6.13
N PHE A 45 -2.97 -6.41 -7.28
CA PHE A 45 -2.40 -6.73 -8.59
C PHE A 45 -1.15 -5.92 -8.89
N THR A 46 -1.13 -4.64 -8.51
CA THR A 46 0.02 -3.74 -8.70
C THR A 46 1.02 -3.78 -7.55
N ALA A 47 0.87 -4.67 -6.57
CA ALA A 47 1.87 -4.82 -5.52
C ALA A 47 3.12 -5.54 -6.05
N SER A 48 4.30 -5.15 -5.55
CA SER A 48 5.59 -5.75 -5.92
C SER A 48 5.73 -7.26 -5.65
N SER A 49 4.78 -7.88 -4.94
CA SER A 49 4.71 -9.35 -4.83
C SER A 49 4.28 -10.03 -6.12
N VAL A 50 3.44 -9.37 -6.93
CA VAL A 50 2.88 -9.91 -8.18
C VAL A 50 3.76 -9.49 -9.36
N PHE A 51 4.17 -8.22 -9.40
CA PHE A 51 5.12 -7.69 -10.38
C PHE A 51 6.41 -7.27 -9.66
N PRO A 52 7.34 -8.20 -9.44
CA PRO A 52 8.59 -7.88 -8.75
C PRO A 52 9.44 -6.95 -9.61
N LEU A 53 9.64 -5.73 -9.12
CA LEU A 53 10.67 -4.85 -9.64
C LEU A 53 12.01 -5.36 -9.09
N ASP A 54 12.82 -5.98 -9.94
CA ASP A 54 14.10 -6.55 -9.54
C ASP A 54 15.10 -5.40 -9.25
N PRO A 55 15.66 -5.32 -8.02
CA PRO A 55 16.64 -4.30 -7.67
C PRO A 55 17.95 -4.41 -8.48
N ALA A 56 18.23 -5.56 -9.11
CA ALA A 56 19.38 -5.73 -9.99
C ALA A 56 19.16 -5.12 -11.39
N LEU A 57 17.92 -4.79 -11.75
CA LEU A 57 17.58 -4.21 -13.04
C LEU A 57 17.51 -2.69 -12.93
N THR A 58 18.23 -2.00 -13.82
CA THR A 58 18.08 -0.55 -14.00
C THR A 58 16.67 -0.25 -14.51
N ARG A 59 16.09 0.92 -14.22
CA ARG A 59 14.76 1.35 -14.70
C ARG A 59 14.55 1.08 -16.19
N SER A 60 15.59 1.28 -17.01
CA SER A 60 15.59 0.99 -18.45
C SER A 60 15.45 -0.50 -18.78
N GLN A 61 16.01 -1.41 -17.98
CA GLN A 61 15.88 -2.86 -18.15
C GLN A 61 14.52 -3.37 -17.67
N THR A 62 13.97 -2.78 -16.61
CA THR A 62 12.62 -3.10 -16.13
C THR A 62 11.53 -2.71 -17.13
N MET A 63 11.72 -1.61 -17.86
CA MET A 63 10.83 -1.19 -18.95
C MET A 63 10.87 -2.10 -20.19
N VAL A 64 11.87 -3.00 -20.27
CA VAL A 64 11.90 -4.07 -21.30
C VAL A 64 11.00 -5.25 -20.88
N LEU A 65 10.91 -5.55 -19.57
CA LEU A 65 10.04 -6.60 -19.05
C LEU A 65 8.59 -6.15 -18.90
N TYR A 66 8.37 -4.91 -18.48
CA TYR A 66 7.06 -4.37 -18.15
C TYR A 66 6.81 -3.05 -18.87
N PRO A 67 5.57 -2.79 -19.34
CA PRO A 67 5.20 -1.49 -19.88
C PRO A 67 5.44 -0.37 -18.86
N GLU A 68 5.87 0.80 -19.32
CA GLU A 68 6.21 1.93 -18.44
C GLU A 68 5.07 2.33 -17.50
N TRP A 69 3.83 2.35 -18.00
CA TRP A 69 2.65 2.68 -17.19
C TRP A 69 2.45 1.71 -16.02
N LEU A 70 2.80 0.43 -16.19
CA LEU A 70 2.67 -0.58 -15.14
C LEU A 70 3.76 -0.39 -14.09
N VAL A 71 4.99 -0.11 -14.52
CA VAL A 71 6.11 0.20 -13.60
C VAL A 71 5.77 1.39 -12.73
N ILE A 72 5.21 2.45 -13.31
CA ILE A 72 4.75 3.64 -12.56
C ILE A 72 3.69 3.25 -11.53
N LEU A 73 2.68 2.45 -11.89
CA LEU A 73 1.65 2.03 -10.94
C LEU A 73 2.22 1.23 -9.77
N VAL A 74 3.16 0.32 -10.02
CA VAL A 74 3.80 -0.49 -8.98
C VAL A 74 4.66 0.37 -8.05
N GLU A 75 5.43 1.32 -8.60
CA GLU A 75 6.27 2.25 -7.82
C GLU A 75 5.44 3.19 -6.95
N TYR A 76 4.32 3.72 -7.45
CA TYR A 76 3.46 4.62 -6.68
C TYR A 76 2.55 3.89 -5.68
N ASN A 77 2.43 2.58 -5.77
CA ASN A 77 1.58 1.81 -4.87
C ASN A 77 2.24 1.70 -3.47
N PRO A 78 1.65 2.26 -2.39
CA PRO A 78 2.22 2.17 -1.05
C PRO A 78 2.33 0.72 -0.53
N ILE A 79 1.50 -0.20 -1.06
CA ILE A 79 1.53 -1.62 -0.72
C ILE A 79 2.83 -2.28 -1.20
N THR A 80 3.44 -1.79 -2.29
CA THR A 80 4.76 -2.26 -2.77
C THR A 80 5.81 -2.14 -1.67
N TYR A 81 5.87 -0.99 -1.00
CA TYR A 81 6.81 -0.74 0.09
C TYR A 81 6.45 -1.49 1.37
N ALA A 82 5.16 -1.71 1.62
CA ALA A 82 4.70 -2.50 2.75
C ALA A 82 5.11 -3.98 2.63
N VAL A 83 4.91 -4.56 1.44
CA VAL A 83 5.32 -5.94 1.12
C VAL A 83 6.84 -6.08 1.18
N ASP A 84 7.57 -5.09 0.67
CA ASP A 84 9.04 -5.12 0.71
C ASP A 84 9.60 -5.05 2.14
N ALA A 85 9.11 -4.12 2.97
CA ALA A 85 9.50 -4.05 4.38
C ALA A 85 9.15 -5.33 5.14
N MET A 86 7.99 -5.93 4.85
CA MET A 86 7.62 -7.20 5.46
C MET A 86 8.60 -8.32 5.09
N ARG A 87 9.04 -8.35 3.83
CA ARG A 87 10.07 -9.28 3.35
C ARG A 87 11.41 -9.05 4.06
N GLY A 88 11.80 -7.78 4.22
CA GLY A 88 12.97 -7.41 5.00
C GLY A 88 12.94 -7.90 6.43
N ILE A 89 11.81 -7.70 7.11
CA ILE A 89 11.64 -8.06 8.52
C ILE A 89 11.61 -9.59 8.72
N LEU A 90 11.03 -10.34 7.78
CA LEU A 90 10.81 -11.78 7.94
C LEU A 90 11.97 -12.63 7.40
N ILE A 91 12.51 -12.28 6.24
CA ILE A 91 13.51 -13.11 5.54
C ILE A 91 14.83 -12.36 5.28
N GLY A 92 14.97 -11.12 5.76
CA GLY A 92 16.23 -10.36 5.68
C GLY A 92 16.55 -9.80 4.28
N PHE A 93 15.56 -9.74 3.39
CA PHE A 93 15.73 -9.25 2.01
C PHE A 93 14.83 -8.04 1.75
N ASN A 94 15.43 -6.93 1.28
CA ASN A 94 14.71 -5.72 0.87
C ASN A 94 15.09 -5.40 -0.59
N GLN A 95 14.09 -5.09 -1.42
CA GLN A 95 14.28 -4.56 -2.77
C GLN A 95 14.56 -3.07 -2.76
N PHE A 96 13.95 -2.34 -1.84
CA PHE A 96 14.13 -0.90 -1.68
C PHE A 96 14.92 -0.58 -0.40
N ASP A 97 15.25 0.70 -0.20
CA ASP A 97 15.80 1.14 1.09
C ASP A 97 14.83 0.73 2.21
N PRO A 98 15.27 -0.03 3.23
CA PRO A 98 14.43 -0.47 4.34
C PRO A 98 13.69 0.66 5.03
N ALA A 99 14.23 1.89 5.02
CA ALA A 99 13.59 3.06 5.60
C ALA A 99 12.32 3.49 4.85
N LEU A 100 12.27 3.29 3.53
CA LEU A 100 11.13 3.70 2.70
C LEU A 100 9.84 3.00 3.10
N GLY A 101 9.92 1.71 3.43
CA GLY A 101 8.75 0.97 3.91
C GLY A 101 8.11 1.59 5.16
N PHE A 102 8.92 1.97 6.15
CA PHE A 102 8.43 2.61 7.37
C PHE A 102 7.94 4.04 7.13
N GLN A 103 8.64 4.80 6.28
CA GLN A 103 8.26 6.17 5.94
C GLN A 103 6.94 6.21 5.16
N VAL A 104 6.80 5.38 4.13
CA VAL A 104 5.62 5.33 3.28
C VAL A 104 4.42 4.82 4.07
N VAL A 105 4.55 3.67 4.76
CA VAL A 105 3.43 3.10 5.51
C VAL A 105 3.07 3.96 6.72
N GLY A 106 4.05 4.49 7.44
CA GLY A 106 3.82 5.41 8.56
C GLY A 106 3.17 6.71 8.12
N GLY A 107 3.73 7.36 7.08
CA GLY A 107 3.17 8.58 6.49
C GLY A 107 1.76 8.38 5.98
N MET A 108 1.52 7.32 5.19
CA MET A 108 0.19 6.95 4.71
C MET A 108 -0.79 6.75 5.87
N SER A 109 -0.40 6.03 6.91
CA SER A 109 -1.27 5.76 8.07
C SER A 109 -1.65 7.04 8.81
N VAL A 110 -0.70 7.95 9.02
CA VAL A 110 -0.96 9.25 9.66
C VAL A 110 -1.87 10.11 8.79
N LEU A 111 -1.61 10.18 7.49
CA LEU A 111 -2.41 10.97 6.54
C LEU A 111 -3.85 10.46 6.46
N LEU A 112 -4.04 9.15 6.32
CA LEU A 112 -5.37 8.53 6.25
C LEU A 112 -6.14 8.68 7.55
N PHE A 113 -5.46 8.54 8.69
CA PHE A 113 -6.08 8.76 9.99
C PHE A 113 -6.49 10.22 10.18
N ALA A 114 -5.62 11.18 9.83
CA ALA A 114 -5.93 12.60 9.90
C ALA A 114 -7.10 12.96 8.97
N TRP A 115 -7.15 12.37 7.77
CA TRP A 115 -8.25 12.55 6.83
C TRP A 115 -9.56 11.97 7.38
N ALA A 116 -9.54 10.76 7.94
CA ALA A 116 -10.70 10.16 8.58
C ALA A 116 -11.24 11.06 9.71
N MET A 117 -10.36 11.56 10.58
CA MET A 117 -10.70 12.49 11.66
C MET A 117 -11.32 13.78 11.14
N TRP A 118 -10.77 14.35 10.07
CA TRP A 118 -11.31 15.57 9.46
C TRP A 118 -12.71 15.35 8.87
N GLU A 119 -12.93 14.23 8.19
CA GLU A 119 -14.23 13.87 7.61
C GLU A 119 -15.30 13.70 8.71
N PHE A 120 -14.96 13.03 9.82
CA PHE A 120 -15.87 12.90 10.98
C PHE A 120 -16.22 14.23 11.62
N ARG A 121 -15.34 15.23 11.56
CA ARG A 121 -15.58 16.54 12.17
C ARG A 121 -16.47 17.44 11.31
N LYS A 122 -16.54 17.14 10.01
CA LYS A 122 -17.31 17.90 9.01
C LYS A 122 -18.77 17.45 8.94
N ASN A 123 -19.04 16.18 9.24
CA ASN A 123 -20.37 15.60 9.35
C ASN A 123 -20.93 15.75 10.77
#